data_AF-A0A9P0M0Y5-F1
#
_entry.id   AF-A0A9P0M0Y5-F1
#
_cell.length_a   1.000
_cell.length_b   1.000
_cell.length_c   1.000
_cell.angle_alpha   90.00
_cell.angle_beta   90.00
_cell.angle_gamma   90.00
#
_symmetry.space_group_name_H-M   'P 1'
#
loop_
_entity.id
_entity.type
_entity.pdbx_description
1 polymer ?
#
loop_
_entity_poly.entity_id
_entity_poly.type
_entity_poly.pdbx_seq_one_letter_code
_entity_poly.pdbx_strand_id
1 'polypeptide(L)'
;MFTPEKPNKSRWRKRNIEGRARVKSKTRRNLGHSYRDFKGRQRESKVLGPPCQCKKNCRQLLQETASTIFHAFWDLNSYDEQNTYLFSTVKVIPKKRSYKKKTKRAESARRVTNQYFVKVNGVDIQICKTEFLSVHGLQNSSKRLKLIAQQIVEGRTTPKRDGRGKHQNRPNKISAERVQSVHDHIKAIPKYVSHYSRKVNPNRVFLNHDLNISTLYKDYYVEWCKERGIAPVKEDRYRRIVCSDYNIGFKLPKSDTCHTCDFLNNQMEANKENLEEFNEFKTQLQLHQTRALAMQDSLKKEVSDNAKNSTCIISFDLQQTLPTPSLTVGPAFYLRKAWTYNLGIHDCVTGKGSMFLWAETTAKRGREVKRLQASC
;
A
#
# COMPACT_ATOMS: atom_id res chain seq x y z
N MET A 1 -16.33 3.13 24.74
CA MET A 1 -15.82 3.65 23.46
C MET A 1 -14.55 2.88 23.11
N PHE A 2 -14.62 1.97 22.14
CA PHE A 2 -13.44 1.24 21.69
C PHE A 2 -12.55 2.21 20.91
N THR A 3 -11.37 2.51 21.45
CA THR A 3 -10.34 3.23 20.71
C THR A 3 -9.98 2.39 19.48
N PRO A 4 -10.06 2.94 18.26
CA PRO A 4 -9.69 2.20 17.07
C PRO A 4 -8.22 1.79 17.20
N GLU A 5 -7.96 0.48 17.10
CA GLU A 5 -6.60 -0.06 17.07
C GLU A 5 -5.78 0.72 16.06
N LYS A 6 -4.67 1.33 16.51
CA LYS A 6 -3.76 2.04 15.61
C LYS A 6 -3.30 1.04 14.55
N PRO A 7 -3.54 1.28 13.24
CA PRO A 7 -3.16 0.34 12.21
C PRO A 7 -1.65 0.12 12.27
N ASN A 8 -1.23 -1.14 12.27
CA ASN A 8 0.19 -1.52 12.22
C ASN A 8 0.88 -0.72 11.10
N LYS A 9 1.75 0.21 11.47
CA LYS A 9 2.42 1.12 10.53
C LYS A 9 3.38 0.27 9.68
N SER A 10 2.95 -0.14 8.49
CA SER A 10 3.86 -0.73 7.53
C SER A 10 4.94 0.30 7.19
N ARG A 11 6.22 -0.06 7.37
CA ARG A 11 7.37 0.80 6.97
C ARG A 11 7.26 1.25 5.51
N TRP A 12 6.65 0.41 4.68
CA TRP A 12 6.48 0.66 3.26
C TRP A 12 5.27 1.56 3.00
N ARG A 13 5.47 2.58 2.15
CA ARG A 13 4.42 3.51 1.73
C ARG A 13 3.26 2.74 1.10
N LYS A 14 2.10 2.73 1.76
CA LYS A 14 0.87 2.16 1.18
C LYS A 14 0.56 2.89 -0.13
N ARG A 15 0.27 2.13 -1.18
CA ARG A 15 -0.04 2.71 -2.49
C ARG A 15 -1.39 3.40 -2.43
N ASN A 16 -1.41 4.70 -2.69
CA ASN A 16 -2.66 5.42 -2.92
C ASN A 16 -3.16 5.13 -4.34
N ILE A 17 -3.93 4.04 -4.49
CA ILE A 17 -4.47 3.60 -5.79
C ILE A 17 -5.48 4.62 -6.33
N GLU A 18 -6.33 5.16 -5.47
CA GLU A 18 -7.33 6.19 -5.79
C GLU A 18 -6.68 7.50 -6.23
N GLY A 19 -5.49 7.79 -5.68
CA GLY A 19 -4.65 8.92 -6.04
C GLY A 19 -4.18 8.91 -7.50
N ARG A 20 -4.16 7.76 -8.16
CA ARG A 20 -3.62 7.61 -9.52
C ARG A 20 -4.47 8.37 -10.53
N ALA A 21 -3.82 9.15 -11.39
CA ALA A 21 -4.48 9.94 -12.42
C ALA A 21 -5.49 9.13 -13.28
N ARG A 22 -5.13 7.90 -13.67
CA ARG A 22 -6.05 7.01 -14.41
C ARG A 22 -7.31 6.63 -13.62
N VAL A 23 -7.19 6.41 -12.32
CA VAL A 23 -8.33 6.06 -11.46
C VAL A 23 -9.22 7.29 -11.31
N LYS A 24 -8.64 8.44 -10.96
CA LYS A 24 -9.37 9.73 -10.91
C LYS A 24 -10.09 10.05 -12.21
N SER A 25 -9.42 9.97 -13.37
CA SER A 25 -10.05 10.22 -14.67
C SER A 25 -11.15 9.22 -15.00
N LYS A 26 -11.01 7.94 -14.58
CA LYS A 26 -12.07 6.94 -14.75
C LYS A 26 -13.30 7.28 -13.91
N THR A 27 -13.11 7.61 -12.64
CA THR A 27 -14.19 8.03 -11.73
C THR A 27 -14.92 9.26 -12.27
N ARG A 28 -14.17 10.32 -12.64
CA ARG A 28 -14.77 11.54 -13.22
C ARG A 28 -15.54 11.25 -14.51
N ARG A 29 -15.00 10.40 -15.39
CA ARG A 29 -15.71 9.96 -16.61
C ARG A 29 -17.01 9.24 -16.27
N ASN A 30 -17.00 8.35 -15.27
CA ASN A 30 -18.18 7.59 -14.89
C ASN A 30 -19.24 8.45 -14.21
N LEU A 31 -18.86 9.51 -13.49
CA LEU A 31 -19.76 10.55 -12.97
C LEU A 31 -20.22 11.55 -14.03
N GLY A 32 -19.73 11.44 -15.27
CA GLY A 32 -20.04 12.41 -16.32
C GLY A 32 -19.39 13.79 -16.08
N HIS A 33 -18.41 13.91 -15.19
CA HIS A 33 -17.70 15.16 -14.95
C HIS A 33 -16.64 15.40 -16.03
N SER A 34 -16.18 16.65 -16.15
CA SER A 34 -15.05 16.97 -17.02
C SER A 34 -13.78 16.24 -16.56
N TYR A 35 -12.95 15.76 -17.48
CA TYR A 35 -11.71 15.07 -17.15
C TYR A 35 -10.67 15.18 -18.26
N ARG A 36 -9.39 15.08 -17.88
CA ARG A 36 -8.29 14.98 -18.84
C ARG A 36 -8.07 13.52 -19.24
N ASP A 37 -8.08 13.25 -20.54
CA ASP A 37 -7.83 11.91 -21.07
C ASP A 37 -6.33 11.55 -21.07
N PHE A 38 -6.00 10.29 -21.35
CA PHE A 38 -4.60 9.82 -21.35
C PHE A 38 -3.76 10.46 -22.47
N LYS A 39 -4.40 11.03 -23.50
CA LYS A 39 -3.72 11.80 -24.56
C LYS A 39 -3.61 13.29 -24.20
N GLY A 40 -3.93 13.66 -22.96
CA GLY A 40 -3.86 15.04 -22.48
C GLY A 40 -5.02 15.93 -22.90
N ARG A 41 -6.01 15.42 -23.63
CA ARG A 41 -7.15 16.22 -24.11
C ARG A 41 -8.18 16.41 -23.01
N GLN A 42 -8.69 17.64 -22.89
CA GLN A 42 -9.80 17.94 -22.00
C GLN A 42 -11.11 17.38 -22.56
N ARG A 43 -11.87 16.70 -21.71
CA ARG A 43 -13.22 16.22 -22.01
C ARG A 43 -14.19 16.99 -21.13
N GLU A 44 -15.16 17.61 -21.76
CA GLU A 44 -16.20 18.35 -21.06
C GLU A 44 -17.12 17.42 -20.26
N SER A 45 -17.77 18.02 -19.25
CA SER A 45 -18.81 17.34 -18.50
C SER A 45 -19.99 16.99 -19.41
N LYS A 46 -20.71 15.96 -18.99
CA LYS A 46 -22.00 15.58 -19.55
C LYS A 46 -23.03 16.59 -19.10
N VAL A 47 -23.91 16.93 -20.03
CA VAL A 47 -25.00 17.87 -19.79
C VAL A 47 -26.30 17.27 -20.29
N LEU A 48 -27.39 17.67 -19.65
CA LEU A 48 -28.73 17.41 -20.13
C LEU A 48 -28.87 17.97 -21.56
N GLY A 49 -29.39 17.17 -22.48
CA GLY A 49 -29.54 17.60 -23.87
C GLY A 49 -30.73 18.54 -24.08
N PRO A 50 -30.83 19.12 -25.28
CA PRO A 50 -32.04 19.81 -25.69
C PRO A 50 -33.25 18.85 -25.71
N PRO A 51 -34.46 19.32 -25.43
CA PRO A 51 -35.67 18.51 -25.55
C PRO A 51 -35.87 18.05 -27.00
N CYS A 52 -36.50 16.90 -27.18
CA CYS A 52 -36.85 16.42 -28.51
C CYS A 52 -37.99 17.26 -29.12
N GLN A 53 -38.04 17.28 -30.45
CA GLN A 53 -39.09 17.96 -31.23
C GLN A 53 -40.15 16.98 -31.76
N CYS A 54 -40.37 15.86 -31.06
CA CYS A 54 -41.33 14.84 -31.54
C CYS A 54 -42.76 15.19 -31.13
N LYS A 55 -43.75 14.69 -31.89
CA LYS A 55 -45.19 14.93 -31.65
C LYS A 55 -45.71 14.51 -30.28
N LYS A 56 -44.97 13.67 -29.54
CA LYS A 56 -45.34 13.21 -28.19
C LYS A 56 -44.98 14.21 -27.09
N ASN A 57 -44.28 15.30 -27.43
CA ASN A 57 -43.78 16.29 -26.47
C ASN A 57 -43.08 15.63 -25.27
N CYS A 58 -42.17 14.68 -25.53
CA CYS A 58 -41.69 13.76 -24.49
C CYS A 58 -41.08 14.43 -23.26
N ARG A 59 -40.48 15.63 -23.38
CA ARG A 59 -39.95 16.38 -22.23
C ARG A 59 -41.05 16.74 -21.22
N GLN A 60 -42.21 17.16 -21.71
CA GLN A 60 -43.36 17.54 -20.87
C GLN A 60 -43.91 16.34 -20.10
N LEU A 61 -43.90 15.15 -20.72
CA LEU A 61 -44.32 13.90 -20.07
C LEU A 61 -43.46 13.55 -18.84
N LEU A 62 -42.27 14.13 -18.71
CA LEU A 62 -41.37 13.87 -17.59
C LEU A 62 -41.67 14.71 -16.35
N GLN A 63 -42.65 15.64 -16.38
CA GLN A 63 -43.07 16.42 -15.21
C GLN A 63 -41.86 17.03 -14.46
N GLU A 64 -40.93 17.65 -15.20
CA GLU A 64 -39.72 18.29 -14.66
C GLU A 64 -38.69 17.36 -13.98
N THR A 65 -38.92 16.05 -13.94
CA THR A 65 -37.97 15.05 -13.38
C THR A 65 -36.74 14.78 -14.25
N ALA A 66 -36.63 15.44 -15.40
CA ALA A 66 -35.53 15.28 -16.34
C ALA A 66 -34.13 15.45 -15.71
N SER A 67 -33.98 16.45 -14.84
CA SER A 67 -32.73 16.70 -14.13
C SER A 67 -32.43 15.58 -13.13
N THR A 68 -33.44 15.14 -12.38
CA THR A 68 -33.33 14.03 -11.42
C THR A 68 -32.91 12.74 -12.11
N ILE A 69 -33.49 12.42 -13.26
CA ILE A 69 -33.12 11.24 -14.07
C ILE A 69 -31.66 11.36 -14.53
N PHE A 70 -31.24 12.54 -14.97
CA PHE A 70 -29.87 12.79 -15.40
C PHE A 70 -28.87 12.55 -14.26
N HIS A 71 -29.09 13.15 -13.10
CA HIS A 71 -28.21 13.03 -11.95
C HIS A 71 -28.18 11.58 -11.43
N ALA A 72 -29.34 10.97 -11.20
CA ALA A 72 -29.44 9.59 -10.75
C ALA A 72 -28.69 8.61 -11.66
N PHE A 73 -28.70 8.83 -12.98
CA PHE A 73 -27.96 8.00 -13.93
C PHE A 73 -26.44 8.14 -13.81
N TRP A 74 -25.93 9.36 -13.65
CA TRP A 74 -24.48 9.61 -13.57
C TRP A 74 -23.90 9.31 -12.18
N ASP A 75 -24.70 9.50 -11.12
CA ASP A 75 -24.33 9.21 -9.73
C ASP A 75 -24.10 7.72 -9.46
N LEU A 76 -24.58 6.83 -10.34
CA LEU A 76 -24.19 5.41 -10.34
C LEU A 76 -22.67 5.20 -10.38
N ASN A 77 -21.89 6.17 -10.91
CA ASN A 77 -20.42 6.16 -10.91
C ASN A 77 -19.78 4.88 -11.51
N SER A 78 -20.55 4.11 -12.25
CA SER A 78 -20.18 2.79 -12.73
C SER A 78 -20.74 2.58 -14.12
N TYR A 79 -19.86 2.35 -15.09
CA TYR A 79 -20.25 2.13 -16.48
C TYR A 79 -21.13 0.88 -16.63
N ASP A 80 -20.89 -0.14 -15.80
CA ASP A 80 -21.64 -1.40 -15.81
C ASP A 80 -23.04 -1.22 -15.18
N GLU A 81 -23.16 -0.48 -14.07
CA GLU A 81 -24.47 -0.18 -13.47
C GLU A 81 -25.30 0.73 -14.37
N GLN A 82 -24.69 1.75 -14.97
CA GLN A 82 -25.33 2.58 -15.99
C GLN A 82 -25.84 1.73 -17.16
N ASN A 83 -25.05 0.78 -17.65
CA ASN A 83 -25.51 -0.13 -18.71
C ASN A 83 -26.66 -1.02 -18.24
N THR A 84 -26.64 -1.46 -16.99
CA THR A 84 -27.70 -2.29 -16.38
C THR A 84 -29.01 -1.51 -16.33
N TYR A 85 -28.98 -0.26 -15.89
CA TYR A 85 -30.11 0.65 -15.93
C TYR A 85 -30.62 0.89 -17.37
N LEU A 86 -29.72 1.16 -18.33
CA LEU A 86 -30.12 1.35 -19.73
C LEU A 86 -30.69 0.07 -20.36
N PHE A 87 -30.23 -1.09 -19.91
CA PHE A 87 -30.70 -2.40 -20.37
C PHE A 87 -32.13 -2.67 -19.90
N SER A 88 -32.45 -2.35 -18.64
CA SER A 88 -33.80 -2.55 -18.09
C SER A 88 -34.84 -1.57 -18.64
N THR A 89 -34.41 -0.40 -19.10
CA THR A 89 -35.28 0.68 -19.60
C THR A 89 -35.53 0.63 -21.12
N VAL A 90 -34.86 -0.28 -21.83
CA VAL A 90 -35.04 -0.49 -23.28
C VAL A 90 -35.79 -1.79 -23.52
N LYS A 91 -36.92 -1.73 -24.24
CA LYS A 91 -37.64 -2.92 -24.69
C LYS A 91 -37.47 -3.09 -26.20
N VAL A 92 -37.09 -4.29 -26.63
CA VAL A 92 -37.00 -4.63 -28.05
C VAL A 92 -38.22 -5.44 -28.44
N ILE A 93 -39.01 -4.91 -29.37
CA ILE A 93 -40.23 -5.55 -29.86
C ILE A 93 -40.09 -5.95 -31.33
N PRO A 94 -40.76 -7.03 -31.76
CA PRO A 94 -40.81 -7.40 -33.18
C PRO A 94 -41.48 -6.29 -34.00
N LYS A 95 -41.06 -6.17 -35.26
CA LYS A 95 -41.64 -5.21 -36.19
C LYS A 95 -43.09 -5.59 -36.50
N LYS A 96 -44.06 -4.76 -36.08
CA LYS A 96 -45.51 -5.02 -36.24
C LYS A 96 -46.04 -4.92 -37.68
N ARG A 97 -45.46 -4.09 -38.54
CA ARG A 97 -45.92 -3.89 -39.93
C ARG A 97 -44.74 -3.77 -40.88
N SER A 98 -44.76 -4.53 -41.99
CA SER A 98 -43.81 -4.38 -43.09
C SER A 98 -44.56 -3.97 -44.35
N TYR A 99 -44.29 -2.78 -44.86
CA TYR A 99 -44.81 -2.36 -46.16
C TYR A 99 -43.89 -2.93 -47.25
N LYS A 100 -44.48 -3.56 -48.29
CA LYS A 100 -43.72 -3.94 -49.50
C LYS A 100 -43.11 -2.67 -50.09
N LYS A 101 -41.78 -2.57 -50.12
CA LYS A 101 -41.10 -1.48 -50.84
C LYS A 101 -40.94 -1.85 -52.31
N LYS A 102 -41.13 -0.90 -53.22
CA LYS A 102 -40.75 -0.96 -54.65
C LYS A 102 -39.21 -0.99 -54.87
N THR A 103 -38.43 -1.57 -53.96
CA THR A 103 -36.95 -1.56 -54.03
C THR A 103 -36.41 -2.98 -54.15
N LYS A 104 -35.27 -3.17 -54.84
CA LYS A 104 -34.59 -4.45 -55.12
C LYS A 104 -34.32 -5.40 -53.93
N ARG A 105 -34.61 -5.01 -52.68
CA ARG A 105 -34.50 -5.89 -51.51
C ARG A 105 -35.87 -6.44 -51.12
N ALA A 106 -36.03 -7.76 -51.25
CA ALA A 106 -37.25 -8.49 -50.88
C ALA A 106 -37.60 -8.34 -49.38
N GLU A 107 -36.59 -8.17 -48.51
CA GLU A 107 -36.78 -8.03 -47.06
C GLU A 107 -36.19 -6.74 -46.48
N SER A 108 -36.88 -6.21 -45.47
CA SER A 108 -36.42 -5.08 -44.66
C SER A 108 -35.31 -5.51 -43.70
N ALA A 109 -34.13 -4.89 -43.80
CA ALA A 109 -33.02 -5.11 -42.85
C ALA A 109 -33.39 -4.81 -41.38
N ARG A 110 -34.40 -3.96 -41.13
CA ARG A 110 -34.93 -3.72 -39.79
C ARG A 110 -35.95 -4.81 -39.42
N ARG A 111 -35.56 -5.70 -38.50
CA ARG A 111 -36.41 -6.79 -37.96
C ARG A 111 -37.09 -6.43 -36.63
N VAL A 112 -36.51 -5.51 -35.87
CA VAL A 112 -37.00 -5.11 -34.54
C VAL A 112 -37.22 -3.60 -34.41
N THR A 113 -37.97 -3.22 -33.39
CA THR A 113 -38.15 -1.83 -32.96
C THR A 113 -37.82 -1.70 -31.49
N ASN A 114 -37.00 -0.71 -31.17
CA ASN A 114 -36.62 -0.40 -29.80
C ASN A 114 -37.60 0.65 -29.24
N GLN A 115 -38.12 0.38 -28.06
CA GLN A 115 -38.92 1.29 -27.26
C GLN A 115 -38.11 1.69 -26.03
N TYR A 116 -38.20 2.97 -25.65
CA TYR A 116 -37.41 3.58 -24.60
C TYR A 116 -38.34 4.06 -23.49
N PHE A 117 -38.05 3.68 -22.26
CA PHE A 117 -38.86 3.99 -21.09
C PHE A 117 -38.02 4.71 -20.04
N VAL A 118 -38.65 5.55 -19.23
CA VAL A 118 -38.05 6.15 -18.04
C VAL A 118 -39.06 6.10 -16.91
N LYS A 119 -38.60 5.91 -15.68
CA LYS A 119 -39.48 5.89 -14.51
C LYS A 119 -39.74 7.30 -14.03
N VAL A 120 -41.02 7.66 -13.92
CA VAL A 120 -41.50 8.90 -13.31
C VAL A 120 -42.56 8.50 -12.30
N ASN A 121 -42.37 8.87 -11.02
CA ASN A 121 -43.28 8.50 -9.92
C ASN A 121 -43.60 7.00 -9.86
N GLY A 122 -42.59 6.15 -10.11
CA GLY A 122 -42.73 4.69 -10.11
C GLY A 122 -43.30 4.07 -11.40
N VAL A 123 -43.81 4.89 -12.33
CA VAL A 123 -44.45 4.45 -13.58
C VAL A 123 -43.50 4.56 -14.76
N ASP A 124 -43.49 3.54 -15.63
CA ASP A 124 -42.70 3.55 -16.87
C ASP A 124 -43.38 4.43 -17.95
N ILE A 125 -42.78 5.58 -18.26
CA ILE A 125 -43.22 6.49 -19.33
C ILE A 125 -42.42 6.21 -20.60
N GLN A 126 -43.13 5.95 -21.71
CA GLN A 126 -42.50 5.75 -23.01
C GLN A 126 -42.12 7.08 -23.66
N ILE A 127 -40.83 7.24 -23.99
CA ILE A 127 -40.30 8.42 -24.69
C ILE A 127 -39.62 8.06 -26.00
N CYS A 128 -39.38 9.07 -26.85
CA CYS A 128 -38.65 8.85 -28.09
C CYS A 128 -37.15 8.67 -27.83
N LYS A 129 -36.43 8.08 -28.79
CA LYS A 129 -34.98 7.87 -28.70
C LYS A 129 -34.21 9.17 -28.46
N THR A 130 -34.61 10.26 -29.12
CA THR A 130 -33.94 11.56 -29.02
C THR A 130 -34.05 12.12 -27.61
N GLU A 131 -35.25 12.07 -27.02
CA GLU A 131 -35.47 12.48 -25.63
C GLU A 131 -34.68 11.57 -24.67
N PHE A 132 -34.70 10.26 -24.90
CA PHE A 132 -33.99 9.30 -24.07
C PHE A 132 -32.47 9.54 -24.07
N LEU A 133 -31.88 9.89 -25.23
CA LEU A 133 -30.47 10.27 -25.32
C LEU A 133 -30.20 11.61 -24.62
N SER A 134 -31.17 12.52 -24.67
CA SER A 134 -31.08 13.85 -24.08
C SER A 134 -31.09 13.81 -22.56
N VAL A 135 -32.07 13.11 -21.95
CA VAL A 135 -32.25 13.01 -20.49
C VAL A 135 -31.08 12.29 -19.80
N HIS A 136 -30.36 11.41 -20.51
CA HIS A 136 -29.20 10.68 -19.97
C HIS A 136 -27.85 11.29 -20.37
N GLY A 137 -27.80 12.41 -21.09
CA GLY A 137 -26.51 12.99 -21.54
C GLY A 137 -25.72 12.13 -22.54
N LEU A 138 -26.42 11.34 -23.35
CA LEU A 138 -25.87 10.34 -24.27
C LEU A 138 -25.96 10.76 -25.75
N GLN A 139 -26.16 12.04 -26.06
CA GLN A 139 -26.34 12.57 -27.42
C GLN A 139 -25.20 12.11 -28.34
N ASN A 140 -23.95 12.22 -27.87
CA ASN A 140 -22.74 11.79 -28.58
C ASN A 140 -22.37 10.30 -28.37
N SER A 141 -23.27 9.50 -27.80
CA SER A 141 -23.02 8.11 -27.39
C SER A 141 -24.15 7.17 -27.80
N SER A 142 -24.87 7.50 -28.86
CA SER A 142 -26.00 6.69 -29.37
C SER A 142 -25.62 5.24 -29.74
N LYS A 143 -24.35 4.98 -30.04
CA LYS A 143 -23.80 3.61 -30.25
C LYS A 143 -23.95 2.74 -29.00
N ARG A 144 -23.86 3.31 -27.80
CA ARG A 144 -24.04 2.60 -26.52
C ARG A 144 -25.43 1.94 -26.46
N LEU A 145 -26.48 2.68 -26.82
CA LEU A 145 -27.85 2.14 -26.86
C LEU A 145 -28.06 1.11 -27.97
N LYS A 146 -27.40 1.26 -29.12
CA LYS A 146 -27.48 0.25 -30.19
C LYS A 146 -26.91 -1.10 -29.73
N LEU A 147 -25.76 -1.08 -29.04
CA LEU A 147 -25.13 -2.29 -28.50
C LEU A 147 -25.98 -2.94 -27.41
N ILE A 148 -26.60 -2.15 -26.53
CA ILE A 148 -27.52 -2.65 -25.51
C ILE A 148 -28.75 -3.31 -26.17
N ALA A 149 -29.36 -2.66 -27.15
CA ALA A 149 -30.50 -3.24 -27.86
C ALA A 149 -30.11 -4.54 -28.60
N GLN A 150 -28.92 -4.59 -29.19
CA GLN A 150 -28.40 -5.82 -29.82
C GLN A 150 -28.26 -6.95 -28.79
N GLN A 151 -27.73 -6.67 -27.60
CA GLN A 151 -27.60 -7.64 -26.52
C GLN A 151 -28.95 -8.21 -26.06
N ILE A 152 -30.01 -7.38 -26.06
CA ILE A 152 -31.38 -7.83 -25.77
C ILE A 152 -31.88 -8.76 -26.89
N VAL A 153 -31.62 -8.43 -28.16
CA VAL A 153 -31.97 -9.29 -29.31
C VAL A 153 -31.23 -10.64 -29.26
N GLU A 154 -30.00 -10.66 -28.79
CA GLU A 154 -29.21 -11.88 -28.55
C GLU A 154 -29.77 -12.75 -27.39
N GLY A 155 -30.87 -12.36 -26.75
CA GLY A 155 -31.51 -13.14 -25.69
C GLY A 155 -30.81 -13.05 -24.34
N ARG A 156 -29.92 -12.06 -24.13
CA ARG A 156 -29.29 -11.87 -22.82
C ARG A 156 -30.31 -11.36 -21.81
N THR A 157 -30.16 -11.77 -20.56
CA THR A 157 -30.96 -11.25 -19.42
C THR A 157 -30.30 -10.06 -18.74
N THR A 158 -29.00 -9.87 -18.95
CA THR A 158 -28.18 -8.80 -18.37
C THR A 158 -27.17 -8.26 -19.39
N PRO A 159 -26.76 -6.99 -19.30
CA PRO A 159 -25.77 -6.47 -20.22
C PRO A 159 -24.41 -7.11 -20.00
N LYS A 160 -23.62 -7.23 -21.07
CA LYS A 160 -22.23 -7.69 -20.99
C LYS A 160 -21.40 -6.72 -20.16
N ARG A 161 -20.64 -7.23 -19.19
CA ARG A 161 -19.68 -6.45 -18.38
C ARG A 161 -18.63 -5.77 -19.25
N ASP A 162 -18.16 -4.60 -18.79
CA ASP A 162 -17.11 -3.85 -19.46
C ASP A 162 -15.82 -4.68 -19.61
N GLY A 163 -15.46 -4.95 -20.87
CA GLY A 163 -14.26 -5.67 -21.26
C GLY A 163 -13.05 -4.78 -21.57
N ARG A 164 -13.19 -3.46 -21.49
CA ARG A 164 -12.09 -2.54 -21.82
C ARG A 164 -10.89 -2.78 -20.91
N GLY A 165 -9.71 -2.94 -21.52
CA GLY A 165 -8.45 -3.21 -20.81
C GLY A 165 -8.32 -4.62 -20.22
N LYS A 166 -9.26 -5.53 -20.50
CA LYS A 166 -9.23 -6.93 -20.02
C LYS A 166 -8.76 -7.93 -21.07
N HIS A 167 -8.00 -7.49 -22.08
CA HIS A 167 -7.44 -8.40 -23.08
C HIS A 167 -6.27 -9.21 -22.50
N GLN A 168 -6.07 -10.41 -23.05
CA GLN A 168 -4.98 -11.32 -22.66
C GLN A 168 -3.66 -10.99 -23.36
N ASN A 169 -3.69 -10.28 -24.49
CA ASN A 169 -2.49 -9.84 -25.19
C ASN A 169 -1.69 -8.85 -24.33
N ARG A 170 -0.73 -9.34 -23.55
CA ARG A 170 0.08 -8.54 -22.61
C ARG A 170 1.56 -8.86 -22.85
N PRO A 171 2.16 -8.34 -23.92
CA PRO A 171 3.54 -8.70 -24.30
C PRO A 171 4.56 -8.33 -23.21
N ASN A 172 4.27 -7.27 -22.44
CA ASN A 172 5.14 -6.81 -21.35
C ASN A 172 4.83 -7.45 -19.99
N LYS A 173 3.97 -8.49 -19.94
CA LYS A 173 3.67 -9.20 -18.69
C LYS A 173 4.89 -10.03 -18.31
N ILE A 174 5.42 -9.79 -17.12
CA ILE A 174 6.48 -10.62 -16.54
C ILE A 174 5.91 -12.03 -16.32
N SER A 175 6.65 -13.05 -16.76
CA SER A 175 6.26 -14.46 -16.60
C SER A 175 6.15 -14.83 -15.13
N ALA A 176 5.29 -15.82 -14.83
CA ALA A 176 5.13 -16.32 -13.47
C ALA A 176 6.44 -16.89 -12.91
N GLU A 177 7.19 -17.60 -13.76
CA GLU A 177 8.53 -18.15 -13.45
C GLU A 177 9.51 -17.07 -12.97
N ARG A 178 9.58 -15.94 -13.68
CA ARG A 178 10.46 -14.82 -13.29
C ARG A 178 10.02 -14.18 -11.98
N VAL A 179 8.72 -14.15 -11.68
CA VAL A 179 8.24 -13.71 -10.37
C VAL A 179 8.64 -14.72 -9.29
N GLN A 180 8.50 -16.02 -9.57
CA GLN A 180 8.88 -17.09 -8.65
C GLN A 180 10.37 -17.07 -8.32
N SER A 181 11.24 -16.82 -9.30
CA SER A 181 12.69 -16.67 -9.09
C SER A 181 13.05 -15.65 -8.00
N VAL A 182 12.25 -14.58 -7.86
CA VAL A 182 12.48 -13.56 -6.84
C VAL A 182 12.15 -14.12 -5.46
N HIS A 183 11.06 -14.87 -5.34
CA HIS A 183 10.69 -15.52 -4.09
C HIS A 183 11.72 -16.56 -3.67
N ASP A 184 12.23 -17.34 -4.62
CA ASP A 184 13.22 -18.39 -4.36
C ASP A 184 14.56 -17.78 -3.92
N HIS A 185 15.01 -16.72 -4.61
CA HIS A 185 16.18 -15.95 -4.19
C HIS A 185 16.01 -15.38 -2.77
N ILE A 186 14.89 -14.73 -2.46
CA ILE A 186 14.64 -14.16 -1.12
C ILE A 186 14.60 -15.26 -0.05
N LYS A 187 14.08 -16.45 -0.37
CA LYS A 187 14.06 -17.60 0.55
C LYS A 187 15.47 -18.10 0.86
N ALA A 188 16.35 -18.15 -0.13
CA ALA A 188 17.73 -18.62 0.01
C ALA A 188 18.63 -17.70 0.87
N ILE A 189 18.32 -16.40 0.98
CA ILE A 189 19.13 -15.47 1.76
C ILE A 189 19.02 -15.77 3.27
N PRO A 190 20.14 -15.89 4.01
CA PRO A 190 20.14 -16.06 5.46
C PRO A 190 19.55 -14.84 6.15
N LYS A 191 18.63 -15.08 7.08
CA LYS A 191 17.88 -14.05 7.80
C LYS A 191 18.11 -14.19 9.29
N TYR A 192 18.10 -13.06 9.98
CA TYR A 192 18.30 -12.98 11.42
C TYR A 192 17.05 -12.47 12.11
N VAL A 193 16.76 -12.97 13.30
CA VAL A 193 15.72 -12.42 14.17
C VAL A 193 16.39 -11.49 15.19
N SER A 194 15.90 -10.25 15.34
CA SER A 194 16.44 -9.33 16.35
C SER A 194 16.10 -9.82 17.75
N HIS A 195 17.09 -9.94 18.63
CA HIS A 195 16.91 -10.43 20.01
C HIS A 195 16.02 -9.49 20.84
N TYR A 196 16.29 -8.19 20.77
CA TYR A 196 15.59 -7.14 21.51
C TYR A 196 14.12 -6.93 21.10
N SER A 197 13.72 -7.37 19.90
CA SER A 197 12.37 -7.08 19.36
C SER A 197 11.46 -8.31 19.26
N ARG A 198 11.90 -9.50 19.73
CA ARG A 198 11.15 -10.76 19.56
C ARG A 198 9.76 -10.70 20.19
N LYS A 199 9.65 -10.11 21.38
CA LYS A 199 8.36 -9.93 22.09
C LYS A 199 7.41 -8.96 21.38
N VAL A 200 7.94 -8.02 20.58
CA VAL A 200 7.15 -6.94 19.94
C VAL A 200 6.83 -7.24 18.47
N ASN A 201 7.70 -7.97 17.75
CA ASN A 201 7.54 -8.26 16.32
C ASN A 201 8.04 -9.69 15.97
N PRO A 202 7.29 -10.74 16.34
CA PRO A 202 7.74 -12.14 16.19
C PRO A 202 7.98 -12.55 14.72
N ASN A 203 7.23 -11.98 13.78
CA ASN A 203 7.30 -12.33 12.35
C ASN A 203 8.29 -11.48 11.55
N ARG A 204 9.11 -10.65 12.22
CA ARG A 204 10.05 -9.75 11.53
C ARG A 204 11.44 -10.35 11.51
N VAL A 205 12.01 -10.39 10.31
CA VAL A 205 13.37 -10.84 10.10
C VAL A 205 14.24 -9.71 9.54
N PHE A 206 15.54 -9.81 9.73
CA PHE A 206 16.50 -8.78 9.38
C PHE A 206 17.65 -9.36 8.56
N LEU A 207 18.07 -8.60 7.55
CA LEU A 207 19.29 -8.82 6.80
C LEU A 207 20.42 -7.98 7.38
N ASN A 208 21.65 -8.30 6.99
CA ASN A 208 22.83 -7.60 7.47
C ASN A 208 22.81 -6.10 7.11
N HIS A 209 23.50 -5.27 7.88
CA HIS A 209 23.60 -3.83 7.71
C HIS A 209 24.31 -3.41 6.42
N ASP A 210 25.23 -4.24 5.92
CA ASP A 210 25.93 -4.04 4.65
C ASP A 210 25.03 -4.23 3.43
N LEU A 211 23.85 -4.82 3.63
CA LEU A 211 22.90 -5.10 2.58
C LEU A 211 21.84 -4.00 2.50
N ASN A 212 21.40 -3.72 1.29
CA ASN A 212 20.23 -2.92 0.99
C ASN A 212 19.51 -3.54 -0.21
N ILE A 213 18.31 -3.06 -0.56
CA ILE A 213 17.54 -3.66 -1.66
C ILE A 213 18.29 -3.54 -3.01
N SER A 214 19.05 -2.47 -3.22
CA SER A 214 19.82 -2.30 -4.45
C SER A 214 20.98 -3.30 -4.51
N THR A 215 21.75 -3.47 -3.44
CA THR A 215 22.86 -4.45 -3.41
C THR A 215 22.33 -5.88 -3.51
N LEU A 216 21.26 -6.22 -2.78
CA LEU A 216 20.55 -7.50 -2.94
C LEU A 216 20.12 -7.79 -4.37
N TYR A 217 19.71 -6.76 -5.11
CA TYR A 217 19.31 -6.93 -6.50
C TYR A 217 20.53 -7.09 -7.41
N LYS A 218 21.46 -6.13 -7.37
CA LYS A 218 22.57 -6.04 -8.32
C LYS A 218 23.62 -7.13 -8.10
N ASP A 219 23.99 -7.35 -6.84
CA ASP A 219 25.18 -8.15 -6.52
C ASP A 219 24.80 -9.61 -6.24
N TYR A 220 23.56 -9.87 -5.82
CA TYR A 220 23.09 -11.22 -5.47
C TYR A 220 22.04 -11.77 -6.44
N TYR A 221 20.92 -11.08 -6.65
CA TYR A 221 19.83 -11.62 -7.46
C TYR A 221 20.20 -11.76 -8.94
N VAL A 222 20.91 -10.79 -9.52
CA VAL A 222 21.31 -10.84 -10.94
C VAL A 222 22.29 -11.99 -11.18
N GLU A 223 23.31 -12.16 -10.33
CA GLU A 223 24.24 -13.28 -10.43
C GLU A 223 23.54 -14.62 -10.15
N TRP A 224 22.68 -14.70 -9.13
CA TRP A 224 21.88 -15.90 -8.83
C TRP A 224 21.01 -16.35 -10.02
N CYS A 225 20.47 -15.38 -10.77
CA CYS A 225 19.71 -15.63 -11.99
C CYS A 225 20.61 -16.11 -13.13
N LYS A 226 21.81 -15.51 -13.28
CA LYS A 226 22.79 -15.87 -14.31
C LYS A 226 23.28 -17.30 -14.16
N GLU A 227 23.58 -17.73 -12.94
CA GLU A 227 23.95 -19.13 -12.61
C GLU A 227 22.86 -20.15 -13.01
N ARG A 228 21.59 -19.73 -12.98
CA ARG A 228 20.43 -20.61 -13.24
C ARG A 228 19.85 -20.44 -14.65
N GLY A 229 20.47 -19.62 -15.49
CA GLY A 229 19.97 -19.32 -16.83
C GLY A 229 18.60 -18.62 -16.86
N ILE A 230 18.23 -17.91 -15.79
CA ILE A 230 16.93 -17.22 -15.66
C ILE A 230 17.12 -15.75 -16.01
N ALA A 231 16.21 -15.17 -16.80
CA ALA A 231 16.22 -13.73 -17.07
C ALA A 231 15.74 -12.92 -15.83
N PRO A 232 16.58 -12.07 -15.21
CA PRO A 232 16.22 -11.36 -13.99
C PRO A 232 15.08 -10.36 -14.22
N VAL A 233 14.17 -10.19 -13.26
CA VAL A 233 13.18 -9.09 -13.31
C VAL A 233 13.86 -7.74 -13.17
N LYS A 234 13.19 -6.63 -13.52
CA LYS A 234 13.71 -5.27 -13.26
C LYS A 234 13.76 -4.99 -11.75
N GLU A 235 14.73 -4.18 -11.31
CA GLU A 235 14.91 -3.79 -9.89
C GLU A 235 13.62 -3.28 -9.24
N ASP A 236 12.85 -2.41 -9.93
CA ASP A 236 11.58 -1.91 -9.41
C ASP A 236 10.58 -3.05 -9.11
N ARG A 237 10.54 -4.10 -9.93
CA ARG A 237 9.69 -5.27 -9.66
C ARG A 237 10.22 -6.08 -8.48
N TYR A 238 11.52 -6.32 -8.43
CA TYR A 238 12.18 -7.01 -7.33
C TYR A 238 11.89 -6.31 -5.99
N ARG A 239 12.16 -5.00 -5.91
CA ARG A 239 11.86 -4.14 -4.77
C ARG A 239 10.40 -4.22 -4.35
N ARG A 240 9.47 -4.20 -5.31
CA ARG A 240 8.04 -4.32 -4.99
C ARG A 240 7.69 -5.65 -4.35
N ILE A 241 8.25 -6.76 -4.84
CA ILE A 241 8.02 -8.10 -4.26
C ILE A 241 8.58 -8.13 -2.84
N VAL A 242 9.85 -7.74 -2.65
CA VAL A 242 10.49 -7.68 -1.32
C VAL A 242 9.69 -6.83 -0.33
N CYS A 243 9.24 -5.64 -0.73
CA CYS A 243 8.53 -4.73 0.17
C CYS A 243 7.06 -5.08 0.40
N SER A 244 6.41 -5.78 -0.53
CA SER A 244 4.97 -6.09 -0.42
C SER A 244 4.73 -7.44 0.23
N ASP A 245 5.58 -8.42 -0.09
CA ASP A 245 5.32 -9.82 0.24
C ASP A 245 6.14 -10.29 1.46
N TYR A 246 7.16 -9.52 1.88
CA TYR A 246 8.05 -9.87 2.99
C TYR A 246 8.17 -8.77 4.05
N ASN A 247 8.20 -9.19 5.32
CA ASN A 247 8.48 -8.32 6.48
C ASN A 247 9.96 -8.34 6.85
N ILE A 248 10.82 -7.97 5.90
CA ILE A 248 12.28 -7.96 6.06
C ILE A 248 12.79 -6.55 6.36
N GLY A 249 13.58 -6.40 7.42
CA GLY A 249 14.37 -5.21 7.73
C GLY A 249 15.84 -5.36 7.37
N PHE A 250 16.58 -4.25 7.39
CA PHE A 250 18.05 -4.25 7.40
C PHE A 250 18.49 -3.86 8.80
N LYS A 251 19.47 -4.57 9.37
CA LYS A 251 20.05 -4.21 10.66
C LYS A 251 20.73 -2.85 10.54
N LEU A 252 20.74 -2.13 11.64
CA LEU A 252 21.69 -1.04 11.81
C LEU A 252 23.05 -1.65 12.20
N PRO A 253 24.17 -0.98 11.90
CA PRO A 253 25.47 -1.37 12.44
C PRO A 253 25.34 -1.58 13.96
N LYS A 254 25.99 -2.61 14.50
CA LYS A 254 26.00 -2.84 15.94
C LYS A 254 26.72 -1.66 16.61
N SER A 255 25.99 -0.86 17.38
CA SER A 255 26.55 0.12 18.31
C SER A 255 26.22 -0.33 19.72
N ASP A 256 27.19 -0.25 20.63
CA ASP A 256 26.97 -0.48 22.08
C ASP A 256 26.56 -1.92 22.44
N THR A 257 27.40 -2.89 22.05
CA THR A 257 27.20 -4.30 22.42
C THR A 257 27.70 -4.60 23.83
N CYS A 258 27.03 -5.51 24.53
CA CYS A 258 27.48 -5.94 25.85
C CYS A 258 28.78 -6.75 25.71
N HIS A 259 29.84 -6.26 26.36
CA HIS A 259 31.17 -6.90 26.36
C HIS A 259 31.11 -8.38 26.78
N THR A 260 30.37 -8.70 27.84
CA THR A 260 30.20 -10.09 28.31
C THR A 260 29.46 -10.95 27.29
N CYS A 261 28.39 -10.41 26.69
CA CYS A 261 27.65 -11.08 25.62
C CYS A 261 28.58 -11.35 24.41
N ASP A 262 29.44 -10.40 24.01
CA ASP A 262 30.39 -10.59 22.89
C ASP A 262 31.52 -11.57 23.22
N PHE A 263 32.11 -11.47 24.42
CA PHE A 263 33.16 -12.38 24.89
C PHE A 263 32.68 -13.83 24.84
N LEU A 264 31.51 -14.12 25.42
CA LEU A 264 30.97 -15.47 25.45
C LEU A 264 30.62 -16.00 24.05
N ASN A 265 30.08 -15.16 23.16
CA ASN A 265 29.81 -15.58 21.77
C ASN A 265 31.11 -15.90 21.01
N ASN A 266 32.17 -15.11 21.21
CA ASN A 266 33.47 -15.38 20.60
C ASN A 266 34.08 -16.69 21.12
N GLN A 267 33.97 -16.97 22.42
CA GLN A 267 34.45 -18.23 23.01
C GLN A 267 33.64 -19.44 22.54
N MET A 268 32.32 -19.30 22.38
CA MET A 268 31.49 -20.34 21.78
C MET A 268 31.87 -20.61 20.33
N GLU A 269 32.20 -19.57 19.56
CA GLU A 269 32.63 -19.71 18.16
C GLU A 269 34.00 -20.39 18.05
N ALA A 270 34.94 -20.05 18.93
CA ALA A 270 36.27 -20.63 18.98
C ALA A 270 36.26 -22.12 19.41
N ASN A 271 35.36 -22.49 20.32
CA ASN A 271 35.29 -23.84 20.89
C ASN A 271 34.14 -24.69 20.31
N LYS A 272 33.73 -24.45 19.06
CA LYS A 272 32.63 -25.18 18.42
C LYS A 272 32.80 -26.70 18.38
N GLU A 273 34.05 -27.16 18.32
CA GLU A 273 34.40 -28.58 18.22
C GLU A 273 34.52 -29.25 19.60
N ASN A 274 34.79 -28.46 20.65
CA ASN A 274 34.80 -28.95 22.03
C ASN A 274 33.41 -28.76 22.67
N LEU A 275 32.61 -29.82 22.62
CA LEU A 275 31.20 -29.77 23.04
C LEU A 275 31.01 -29.43 24.52
N GLU A 276 31.95 -29.78 25.39
CA GLU A 276 31.87 -29.48 26.83
C GLU A 276 32.03 -27.98 27.09
N GLU A 277 33.12 -27.38 26.60
CA GLU A 277 33.38 -25.94 26.73
C GLU A 277 32.33 -25.10 26.02
N PHE A 278 31.88 -25.53 24.83
CA PHE A 278 30.79 -24.87 24.12
C PHE A 278 29.51 -24.79 24.96
N ASN A 279 29.13 -25.89 25.62
CA ASN A 279 27.93 -25.93 26.45
C ASN A 279 28.09 -25.13 27.74
N GLU A 280 29.30 -25.06 28.30
CA GLU A 280 29.59 -24.21 29.45
C GLU A 280 29.40 -22.73 29.11
N PHE A 281 30.05 -22.22 28.05
CA PHE A 281 29.91 -20.83 27.63
C PHE A 281 28.47 -20.49 27.24
N LYS A 282 27.76 -21.42 26.60
CA LYS A 282 26.33 -21.27 26.29
C LYS A 282 25.48 -21.11 27.54
N THR A 283 25.76 -21.89 28.59
CA THR A 283 25.05 -21.82 29.88
C THR A 283 25.35 -20.49 30.57
N GLN A 284 26.61 -20.05 30.57
CA GLN A 284 26.99 -18.74 31.12
C GLN A 284 26.29 -17.59 30.39
N LEU A 285 26.19 -17.67 29.05
CA LEU A 285 25.49 -16.68 28.24
C LEU A 285 23.99 -16.64 28.56
N GLN A 286 23.35 -17.81 28.67
CA GLN A 286 21.95 -17.90 29.07
C GLN A 286 21.70 -17.33 30.46
N LEU A 287 22.57 -17.61 31.43
CA LEU A 287 22.48 -17.06 32.78
C LEU A 287 22.61 -15.54 32.77
N HIS A 288 23.60 -15.00 32.07
CA HIS A 288 23.80 -13.55 31.93
C HIS A 288 22.57 -12.86 31.32
N GLN A 289 22.03 -13.41 30.23
CA GLN A 289 20.82 -12.89 29.58
C GLN A 289 19.58 -12.98 30.50
N THR A 290 19.44 -14.08 31.23
CA THR A 290 18.31 -14.29 32.15
C THR A 290 18.35 -13.28 33.30
N ARG A 291 19.53 -13.01 33.87
CA ARG A 291 19.72 -11.98 34.90
C ARG A 291 19.34 -10.58 34.40
N ALA A 292 19.79 -10.23 33.18
CA ALA A 292 19.46 -8.93 32.58
C ALA A 292 17.94 -8.79 32.34
N LEU A 293 17.28 -9.83 31.83
CA LEU A 293 15.82 -9.84 31.64
C LEU A 293 15.07 -9.72 32.97
N ALA A 294 15.51 -10.44 34.01
CA ALA A 294 14.90 -10.35 35.33
C ALA A 294 15.00 -8.93 35.92
N MET A 295 16.15 -8.26 35.74
CA MET A 295 16.31 -6.86 36.14
C MET A 295 15.36 -5.93 35.39
N GLN A 296 15.25 -6.08 34.06
CA GLN A 296 14.33 -5.26 33.27
C GLN A 296 12.86 -5.47 33.67
N ASP A 297 12.47 -6.71 33.95
CA ASP A 297 11.11 -7.02 34.36
C ASP A 297 10.81 -6.53 35.79
N SER A 298 11.79 -6.57 36.70
CA SER A 298 11.69 -5.94 38.02
C SER A 298 11.50 -4.42 37.91
N LEU A 299 12.29 -3.75 37.07
CA LEU A 299 12.16 -2.31 36.84
C LEU A 299 10.79 -1.95 36.29
N LYS A 300 10.27 -2.71 35.31
CA LYS A 300 8.91 -2.47 34.78
C LYS A 300 7.84 -2.64 35.84
N LYS A 301 7.99 -3.66 36.70
CA LYS A 301 7.06 -3.90 37.80
C LYS A 301 7.07 -2.74 38.78
N GLU A 302 8.25 -2.27 39.21
CA GLU A 302 8.39 -1.11 40.09
C GLU A 302 7.81 0.18 39.49
N VAL A 303 8.02 0.40 38.18
CA VAL A 303 7.43 1.53 37.44
C VAL A 303 5.91 1.45 37.39
N SER A 304 5.35 0.26 37.13
CA SER A 304 3.91 0.04 37.10
C SER A 304 3.27 0.23 38.48
N ASP A 305 3.89 -0.33 39.52
CA ASP A 305 3.37 -0.31 40.89
C ASP A 305 3.43 1.11 41.49
N ASN A 306 4.45 1.90 41.11
CA ASN A 306 4.63 3.27 41.60
C ASN A 306 4.06 4.35 40.68
N ALA A 307 3.39 4.00 39.57
CA ALA A 307 2.73 4.97 38.69
C ALA A 307 1.63 5.80 39.38
N LYS A 308 1.17 5.36 40.56
CA LYS A 308 0.14 6.02 41.39
C LYS A 308 0.67 6.53 42.74
N ASN A 309 1.93 6.26 43.07
CA ASN A 309 2.56 6.66 44.34
C ASN A 309 3.45 7.89 44.15
N SER A 310 3.82 8.56 45.25
CA SER A 310 4.73 9.72 45.24
C SER A 310 6.22 9.34 45.08
N THR A 311 6.52 8.16 44.52
CA THR A 311 7.88 7.64 44.39
C THR A 311 8.39 7.86 42.97
N CYS A 312 9.53 8.54 42.84
CA CYS A 312 10.17 8.80 41.56
C CYS A 312 11.21 7.70 41.25
N ILE A 313 11.15 7.12 40.04
CA ILE A 313 12.13 6.13 39.56
C ILE A 313 12.93 6.79 38.45
N ILE A 314 14.21 7.03 38.72
CA ILE A 314 15.12 7.72 37.80
C ILE A 314 16.17 6.75 37.27
N SER A 315 16.34 6.73 35.96
CA SER A 315 17.47 6.08 35.30
C SER A 315 18.46 7.12 34.80
N PHE A 316 19.74 6.84 34.98
CA PHE A 316 20.85 7.69 34.54
C PHE A 316 21.67 6.91 33.51
N ASP A 317 21.90 7.53 32.37
CA ASP A 317 22.75 7.00 31.31
C ASP A 317 23.74 8.06 30.86
N LEU A 318 25.03 7.73 30.84
CA LEU A 318 26.07 8.65 30.38
C LEU A 318 26.53 8.20 29.00
N GLN A 319 26.20 9.00 28.00
CA GLN A 319 26.53 8.70 26.60
C GLN A 319 28.06 8.61 26.40
N GLN A 320 28.48 7.85 25.38
CA GLN A 320 29.84 7.90 24.87
C GLN A 320 30.29 9.34 24.60
N THR A 321 31.55 9.64 24.90
CA THR A 321 32.15 10.97 24.75
C THR A 321 32.05 11.47 23.32
N LEU A 322 31.51 12.69 23.14
CA LEU A 322 31.25 13.28 21.82
C LEU A 322 32.42 14.19 21.40
N PRO A 323 33.12 13.89 20.29
CA PRO A 323 34.21 14.73 19.83
C PRO A 323 33.66 16.07 19.33
N THR A 324 34.23 17.17 19.80
CA THR A 324 33.75 18.52 19.48
C THR A 324 34.93 19.42 19.09
N PRO A 325 34.96 20.00 17.86
CA PRO A 325 33.99 19.81 16.77
C PRO A 325 34.07 18.41 16.15
N SER A 326 32.99 17.98 15.50
CA SER A 326 32.96 16.73 14.74
C SER A 326 33.78 16.87 13.46
N LEU A 327 35.04 16.43 13.50
CA LEU A 327 35.97 16.49 12.37
C LEU A 327 36.05 15.13 11.65
N THR A 328 35.93 15.14 10.32
CA THR A 328 36.05 13.95 9.46
C THR A 328 37.38 13.87 8.70
N VAL A 329 38.28 14.83 8.92
CA VAL A 329 39.58 14.90 8.24
C VAL A 329 40.63 14.02 8.93
N GLY A 330 41.49 13.38 8.13
CA GLY A 330 42.52 12.43 8.62
C GLY A 330 43.41 12.95 9.76
N PRO A 331 43.96 14.18 9.70
CA PRO A 331 44.80 14.72 10.77
C PRO A 331 44.11 14.80 12.14
N ALA A 332 42.77 14.99 12.17
CA ALA A 332 42.01 15.06 13.42
C ALA A 332 41.98 13.73 14.19
N PHE A 333 42.38 12.63 13.57
CA PHE A 333 42.58 11.35 14.25
C PHE A 333 43.77 11.39 15.21
N TYR A 334 44.84 12.11 14.85
CA TYR A 334 46.10 12.16 15.59
C TYR A 334 46.18 13.32 16.59
N LEU A 335 45.21 14.24 16.54
CA LEU A 335 45.13 15.39 17.44
C LEU A 335 44.28 15.05 18.67
N ARG A 336 44.60 15.68 19.81
CA ARG A 336 43.76 15.61 21.01
C ARG A 336 42.39 16.23 20.69
N LYS A 337 41.34 15.43 20.84
CA LYS A 337 39.95 15.86 20.66
C LYS A 337 39.45 16.50 21.95
N ALA A 338 38.76 17.64 21.84
CA ALA A 338 37.99 18.17 22.95
C ALA A 338 36.67 17.38 23.06
N TRP A 339 36.36 16.92 24.28
CA TRP A 339 35.18 16.10 24.53
C TRP A 339 34.02 16.91 25.08
N THR A 340 32.83 16.63 24.57
CA THR A 340 31.56 17.01 25.18
C THR A 340 30.92 15.76 25.78
N TYR A 341 30.49 15.86 27.03
CA TYR A 341 29.79 14.80 27.76
C TYR A 341 28.30 15.07 27.73
N ASN A 342 27.49 14.01 27.69
CA ASN A 342 26.04 14.08 27.75
C ASN A 342 25.50 13.07 28.77
N LEU A 343 24.91 13.56 29.86
CA LEU A 343 24.20 12.74 30.85
C LEU A 343 22.70 12.80 30.58
N GLY A 344 22.12 11.66 30.25
CA GLY A 344 20.68 11.44 30.19
C GLY A 344 20.14 11.07 31.57
N ILE A 345 19.11 11.81 32.00
CA ILE A 345 18.31 11.49 33.18
C ILE A 345 16.89 11.21 32.68
N HIS A 346 16.40 10.00 32.89
CA HIS A 346 15.07 9.59 32.47
C HIS A 346 14.22 9.20 33.67
N ASP A 347 13.15 9.95 33.89
CA ASP A 347 12.07 9.60 34.81
C ASP A 347 11.21 8.51 34.18
N CYS A 348 11.38 7.30 34.71
CA CYS A 348 10.72 6.11 34.21
C CYS A 348 9.20 6.10 34.45
N VAL A 349 8.71 6.90 35.41
CA VAL A 349 7.28 6.98 35.75
C VAL A 349 6.57 7.95 34.81
N THR A 350 7.11 9.16 34.65
CA THR A 350 6.49 10.17 33.76
C THR A 350 6.87 10.00 32.29
N GLY A 351 7.91 9.22 31.99
CA GLY A 351 8.45 9.03 30.65
C GLY A 351 9.18 10.26 30.11
N LYS A 352 9.58 11.20 30.98
CA LYS A 352 10.31 12.41 30.60
C LYS A 352 11.82 12.17 30.70
N GLY A 353 12.53 12.50 29.63
CA GLY A 353 13.99 12.50 29.58
C GLY A 353 14.56 13.93 29.56
N SER A 354 15.62 14.15 30.31
CA SER A 354 16.41 15.38 30.33
C SER A 354 17.86 15.06 29.96
N MET A 355 18.47 15.89 29.12
CA MET A 355 19.85 15.72 28.65
C MET A 355 20.69 16.87 29.18
N PHE A 356 21.82 16.56 29.81
CA PHE A 356 22.74 17.52 30.39
C PHE A 356 24.07 17.44 29.67
N LEU A 357 24.41 18.49 28.94
CA LEU A 357 25.62 18.58 28.13
C LEU A 357 26.64 19.49 28.80
N TRP A 358 27.91 19.06 28.87
CA TRP A 358 29.02 19.91 29.32
C TRP A 358 30.32 19.56 28.61
N ALA A 359 31.18 20.57 28.42
CA ALA A 359 32.50 20.38 27.85
C ALA A 359 33.48 19.85 28.91
N GLU A 360 34.52 19.14 28.47
CA GLU A 360 35.59 18.66 29.36
C GLU A 360 36.33 19.76 30.11
N THR A 361 36.30 20.98 29.59
CA THR A 361 36.84 22.19 30.23
C THR A 361 35.97 22.68 31.38
N THR A 362 34.67 22.36 31.37
CA THR A 362 33.71 22.77 32.41
C THR A 362 33.74 21.81 33.59
N ALA A 363 33.71 20.50 33.33
CA ALA A 363 33.76 19.48 34.38
C ALA A 363 34.27 18.14 33.84
N LYS A 364 34.92 17.37 34.72
CA LYS A 364 35.44 16.03 34.38
C LYS A 364 34.30 15.01 34.33
N ARG A 365 34.53 13.91 33.61
CA ARG A 365 33.59 12.77 33.46
C ARG A 365 33.31 12.00 34.78
N GLY A 366 34.16 12.16 35.80
CA GLY A 366 34.15 11.33 37.03
C GLY A 366 34.91 10.01 36.86
N ARG A 367 35.08 9.24 37.95
CA ARG A 367 35.64 7.87 37.90
C ARG A 367 34.53 6.91 37.46
N GLU A 368 34.85 5.96 36.58
CA GLU A 368 34.00 4.78 36.38
C GLU A 368 33.97 3.99 37.69
N VAL A 369 32.90 4.14 38.46
CA VAL A 369 32.54 3.09 39.41
C VAL A 369 32.23 1.88 38.53
N LYS A 370 32.99 0.78 38.66
CA LYS A 370 32.66 -0.50 38.03
C LYS A 370 31.27 -0.93 38.50
N ARG A 371 30.23 -0.41 37.86
CA ARG A 371 28.87 -0.92 37.98
C ARG A 371 28.92 -2.31 37.39
N LEU A 372 28.31 -3.27 38.10
CA LEU A 372 27.89 -4.53 37.52
C LEU A 372 27.20 -4.21 36.19
N GLN A 373 27.88 -4.46 35.08
CA GLN A 373 27.33 -4.28 33.74
C GLN A 373 26.26 -5.36 33.56
N ALA A 374 25.04 -5.03 33.97
CA ALA A 374 23.83 -5.81 33.73
C ALA A 374 22.97 -5.16 32.65
N SER A 375 23.60 -4.57 31.63
CA SER A 375 22.93 -4.05 30.44
C SER A 375 23.21 -4.98 29.26
N CYS A 376 22.41 -6.03 29.16
CA CYS A 376 22.02 -6.71 27.92
C CYS A 376 20.46 -6.54 27.90
#